data_AF-A0AAV9ABE9-F1
#
_entry.id   AF-A0AAV9ABE9-F1
#
_cell.length_a   1.000
_cell.length_b   1.000
_cell.length_c   1.000
_cell.angle_alpha   90.00
_cell.angle_beta   90.00
_cell.angle_gamma   90.00
#
_symmetry.space_group_name_H-M   'P 1'
#
loop_
_entity.id
_entity.type
_entity.pdbx_description
1 polymer ?
#
loop_
_entity_poly.entity_id
_entity_poly.type
_entity_poly.pdbx_seq_one_letter_code
_entity_poly.pdbx_strand_id
1 'polypeptide(L)'
;MEAALVRKFQQKYRRVKDQMERWEGLQSRLLSQFNNAASIFESFQVIGDINNYGVLKSVAGTMEAVMAKRMQSLERILSSMKQTMTEFHGIVICFEKLIRDGNQLLKGGTTLSDRQMQLRIGLLPSLTYCLEGLKNIYEMHHSEYSLKSSVISALTWKSSSSDIAALRQLLTDQPNIPKDEVQQIFDIIFAEEM
;
A
#
# COMPACT_ATOMS: atom_id res chain seq x y z
N MET A 1 -27.56 -23.51 2.90
CA MET A 1 -27.33 -22.51 1.85
C MET A 1 -26.36 -21.43 2.35
N GLU A 2 -26.61 -20.82 3.51
CA GLU A 2 -25.74 -19.79 4.13
C GLU A 2 -24.31 -20.26 4.40
N ALA A 3 -24.10 -21.44 5.01
CA ALA A 3 -22.75 -21.97 5.25
C ALA A 3 -21.92 -22.13 3.95
N ALA A 4 -22.55 -22.48 2.83
CA ALA A 4 -21.88 -22.55 1.53
C ALA A 4 -21.51 -21.17 0.98
N LEU A 5 -22.31 -20.13 1.26
CA LEU A 5 -22.00 -18.75 0.91
C LEU A 5 -20.87 -18.20 1.78
N VAL A 6 -20.87 -18.48 3.09
CA VAL A 6 -19.77 -18.09 3.99
C VAL A 6 -18.46 -18.71 3.54
N ARG A 7 -18.43 -19.99 3.14
CA ARG A 7 -17.24 -20.62 2.55
C ARG A 7 -16.73 -19.91 1.29
N LYS A 8 -17.65 -19.43 0.43
CA LYS A 8 -17.27 -18.62 -0.73
C LYS A 8 -16.69 -17.26 -0.33
N PHE A 9 -17.17 -16.64 0.76
CA PHE A 9 -16.55 -15.44 1.32
C PHE A 9 -15.17 -15.73 1.92
N GLN A 10 -15.01 -16.81 2.70
CA GLN A 10 -13.72 -17.24 3.23
C GLN A 10 -12.68 -17.43 2.11
N GLN A 11 -13.07 -17.99 0.96
CA GLN A 11 -12.18 -18.06 -0.21
C GLN A 11 -11.74 -16.68 -0.72
N LYS A 12 -12.63 -15.68 -0.71
CA LYS A 12 -12.27 -14.29 -1.04
C LYS A 12 -11.30 -13.71 -0.02
N TYR A 13 -11.50 -13.97 1.27
CA TYR A 13 -10.59 -13.52 2.33
C TYR A 13 -9.21 -14.18 2.25
N ARG A 14 -9.11 -15.45 1.82
CA ARG A 14 -7.81 -16.06 1.52
C ARG A 14 -7.07 -15.28 0.43
N ARG A 15 -7.77 -14.90 -0.64
CA ARG A 15 -7.21 -14.05 -1.70
C ARG A 15 -6.86 -12.65 -1.19
N VAL A 16 -7.63 -12.08 -0.27
CA VAL A 16 -7.28 -10.80 0.39
C VAL A 16 -5.95 -10.94 1.12
N LYS A 17 -5.79 -12.01 1.91
CA LYS A 17 -4.55 -12.30 2.63
C LYS A 17 -3.35 -12.39 1.70
N ASP A 18 -3.46 -13.12 0.58
CA ASP A 18 -2.38 -13.21 -0.42
C ASP A 18 -1.97 -11.83 -0.97
N GLN A 19 -2.95 -10.96 -1.23
CA GLN A 19 -2.65 -9.60 -1.70
C GLN A 19 -2.06 -8.71 -0.60
N MET A 20 -2.45 -8.90 0.66
CA MET A 20 -1.83 -8.19 1.79
C MET A 20 -0.37 -8.62 1.99
N GLU A 21 -0.05 -9.90 1.83
CA GLU A 21 1.35 -10.36 1.87
C GLU A 21 2.17 -9.70 0.73
N ARG A 22 1.57 -9.59 -0.47
CA ARG A 22 2.17 -8.82 -1.57
C ARG A 22 2.32 -7.33 -1.22
N TRP A 23 1.33 -6.74 -0.55
CA TRP A 23 1.37 -5.35 -0.09
C TRP A 23 2.59 -5.08 0.79
N GLU A 24 2.87 -5.95 1.76
CA GLU A 24 4.05 -5.83 2.65
C GLU A 24 5.39 -5.90 1.88
N GLY A 25 5.46 -6.74 0.85
CA GLY A 25 6.59 -6.79 -0.07
C GLY A 25 6.78 -5.47 -0.84
N LEU A 26 5.69 -4.90 -1.35
CA LEU A 26 5.70 -3.60 -2.03
C LEU A 26 6.05 -2.46 -1.08
N GLN A 27 5.60 -2.53 0.18
CA GLN A 27 5.87 -1.55 1.23
C GLN A 27 7.37 -1.49 1.55
N SER A 28 7.99 -2.65 1.72
CA SER A 28 9.45 -2.76 1.92
C SER A 28 10.23 -2.19 0.73
N ARG A 29 9.79 -2.50 -0.50
CA ARG A 29 10.39 -1.98 -1.73
C ARG A 29 10.24 -0.46 -1.84
N LEU A 30 9.06 0.08 -1.56
CA LEU A 30 8.79 1.51 -1.63
C LEU A 30 9.65 2.28 -0.62
N LEU A 31 9.75 1.82 0.62
CA LEU A 31 10.61 2.45 1.63
C LEU A 31 12.07 2.50 1.19
N SER A 32 12.59 1.40 0.62
CA SER A 32 13.95 1.37 0.07
C SER A 32 14.14 2.39 -1.05
N GLN A 33 13.22 2.45 -2.01
CA GLN A 33 13.27 3.41 -3.11
C GLN A 33 13.17 4.86 -2.61
N PHE A 34 12.26 5.13 -1.67
CA PHE A 34 12.09 6.45 -1.04
C PHE A 34 13.37 6.89 -0.35
N ASN A 35 13.99 6.03 0.46
CA ASN A 35 15.25 6.33 1.14
C ASN A 35 16.38 6.61 0.15
N ASN A 36 16.46 5.85 -0.95
CA ASN A 36 17.44 6.09 -2.01
C ASN A 36 17.22 7.44 -2.71
N ALA A 37 15.96 7.80 -3.00
CA ALA A 37 15.62 9.10 -3.58
C ALA A 37 15.96 10.25 -2.62
N ALA A 38 15.57 10.12 -1.35
CA ALA A 38 15.87 11.08 -0.29
C ALA A 38 17.38 11.32 -0.13
N SER A 39 18.19 10.26 -0.08
CA SER A 39 19.65 10.37 0.01
C SER A 39 20.24 11.11 -1.19
N ILE A 40 19.70 10.92 -2.40
CA ILE A 40 20.13 11.69 -3.57
C ILE A 40 19.73 13.16 -3.44
N PHE A 41 18.51 13.47 -2.98
CA PHE A 41 18.08 14.84 -2.76
C PHE A 41 18.94 15.57 -1.73
N GLU A 42 19.26 14.94 -0.60
CA GLU A 42 20.17 15.49 0.39
C GLU A 42 21.58 15.69 -0.19
N SER A 43 22.05 14.76 -1.03
CA SER A 43 23.36 14.87 -1.67
C SER A 43 23.46 16.01 -2.68
N PHE A 44 22.36 16.43 -3.32
CA PHE A 44 22.39 17.56 -4.26
C PHE A 44 22.78 18.87 -3.57
N GLN A 45 22.42 19.04 -2.30
CA GLN A 45 22.82 20.22 -1.53
C GLN A 45 24.35 20.25 -1.32
N VAL A 46 24.99 19.09 -1.19
CA VAL A 46 26.44 18.97 -0.98
C VAL A 46 27.22 19.05 -2.30
N ILE A 47 26.73 18.37 -3.34
CA ILE A 47 27.35 18.29 -4.68
C ILE A 47 27.29 19.65 -5.41
N GLY A 48 26.35 20.51 -5.03
CA GLY A 48 26.23 21.90 -5.51
C GLY A 48 27.39 22.82 -5.12
N ASP A 49 28.20 22.45 -4.13
CA ASP A 49 29.32 23.27 -3.66
C ASP A 49 30.64 22.78 -4.24
N ILE A 50 31.24 23.58 -5.13
CA ILE A 50 32.52 23.28 -5.78
C ILE A 50 33.69 23.12 -4.79
N ASN A 51 33.56 23.66 -3.57
CA ASN A 51 34.57 23.50 -2.52
C ASN A 51 34.64 22.07 -1.98
N ASN A 52 33.57 21.26 -2.16
CA ASN A 52 33.52 19.87 -1.71
C ASN A 52 34.30 18.90 -2.63
N TYR A 53 34.88 19.39 -3.73
CA TYR A 53 35.60 18.55 -4.70
C TYR A 53 37.11 18.50 -4.48
N GLY A 54 37.66 19.30 -3.56
CA GLY A 54 39.08 19.30 -3.21
C GLY A 54 39.98 19.42 -4.45
N VAL A 55 40.87 18.44 -4.66
CA VAL A 55 41.80 18.40 -5.82
C VAL A 55 41.06 18.29 -7.15
N LEU A 56 39.82 17.79 -7.18
CA LEU A 56 39.01 17.65 -8.40
C LEU A 56 38.39 18.97 -8.87
N LYS A 57 38.45 20.04 -8.06
CA LYS A 57 38.03 21.40 -8.43
C LYS A 57 38.68 21.89 -9.73
N SER A 58 39.94 21.51 -9.98
CA SER A 58 40.69 21.96 -11.16
C SER A 58 40.36 21.17 -12.43
N VAL A 59 39.58 20.09 -12.33
CA VAL A 59 39.16 19.29 -13.47
C VAL A 59 37.82 19.82 -13.98
N ALA A 60 37.85 20.52 -15.11
CA ALA A 60 36.67 21.07 -15.76
C ALA A 60 35.62 19.98 -16.05
N GLY A 61 34.35 20.26 -15.75
CA GLY A 61 33.25 19.33 -16.03
C GLY A 61 32.97 18.27 -14.95
N THR A 62 33.77 18.20 -13.88
CA THR A 62 33.63 17.15 -12.85
C THR A 62 32.30 17.26 -12.09
N MET A 63 31.93 18.47 -11.69
CA MET A 63 30.68 18.74 -10.97
C MET A 63 29.48 18.38 -11.84
N GLU A 64 29.49 18.78 -13.10
CA GLU A 64 28.45 18.52 -14.10
C GLU A 64 28.30 17.02 -14.36
N ALA A 65 29.41 16.29 -14.51
CA ALA A 65 29.38 14.84 -14.71
C ALA A 65 28.81 14.09 -13.50
N VAL A 66 29.18 14.49 -12.28
CA VAL A 66 28.64 13.91 -11.04
C VAL A 66 27.15 14.20 -10.90
N MET A 67 26.72 15.45 -11.13
CA MET A 67 25.32 15.84 -11.10
C MET A 67 24.49 15.06 -12.12
N ALA A 68 24.97 14.94 -13.36
CA ALA A 68 24.29 14.18 -14.42
C ALA A 68 24.08 12.72 -14.01
N LYS A 69 25.11 12.07 -13.44
CA LYS A 69 25.01 10.68 -12.97
C LYS A 69 24.03 10.51 -11.80
N ARG A 70 23.95 11.50 -10.90
CA ARG A 70 22.97 11.53 -9.79
C ARG A 70 21.55 11.71 -10.32
N MET A 71 21.33 12.63 -11.26
CA MET A 71 20.02 12.84 -11.90
C MET A 71 19.54 11.58 -12.62
N GLN A 72 20.39 10.91 -13.40
CA GLN A 72 20.05 9.65 -14.07
C GLN A 72 19.69 8.54 -13.07
N SER A 73 20.34 8.52 -11.90
CA SER A 73 20.03 7.56 -10.85
C SER A 73 18.69 7.87 -10.18
N LEU A 74 18.42 9.15 -9.92
CA LEU A 74 17.14 9.61 -9.39
C LEU A 74 15.99 9.28 -10.34
N GLU A 75 16.14 9.56 -11.65
CA GLU A 75 15.12 9.26 -12.66
C GLU A 75 14.76 7.77 -12.68
N ARG A 76 15.77 6.89 -12.59
CA ARG A 76 15.56 5.44 -12.46
C ARG A 76 14.80 5.08 -11.19
N ILE A 77 15.15 5.68 -10.06
CA ILE A 77 14.47 5.41 -8.77
C ILE A 77 13.02 5.89 -8.82
N LEU A 78 12.76 7.12 -9.28
CA LEU A 78 11.41 7.68 -9.41
C LEU A 78 10.55 6.85 -10.36
N SER A 79 11.12 6.38 -11.48
CA SER A 79 10.43 5.47 -12.39
C SER A 79 10.09 4.13 -11.72
N SER A 80 11.02 3.58 -10.93
CA SER A 80 10.79 2.34 -10.16
C SER A 80 9.73 2.52 -9.06
N MET A 81 9.69 3.68 -8.40
CA MET A 81 8.66 4.04 -7.43
C MET A 81 7.28 4.13 -8.10
N LYS A 82 7.19 4.78 -9.26
CA LYS A 82 5.95 4.85 -10.04
C LYS A 82 5.42 3.46 -10.41
N GLN A 83 6.31 2.55 -10.80
CA GLN A 83 5.94 1.15 -11.04
C GLN A 83 5.40 0.50 -9.77
N THR A 84 6.09 0.68 -8.64
CA THR A 84 5.67 0.13 -7.33
C THR A 84 4.29 0.66 -6.91
N MET A 85 4.01 1.94 -7.15
CA MET A 85 2.68 2.53 -6.93
C MET A 85 1.60 1.97 -7.85
N THR A 86 1.95 1.65 -9.10
CA THR A 86 1.03 0.96 -10.01
C THR A 86 0.67 -0.44 -9.48
N GLU A 87 1.63 -1.13 -8.87
CA GLU A 87 1.38 -2.44 -8.25
C GLU A 87 0.49 -2.35 -7.00
N PHE A 88 0.70 -1.32 -6.14
CA PHE A 88 -0.21 -1.04 -5.03
C PHE A 88 -1.64 -0.76 -5.51
N HIS A 89 -1.80 0.06 -6.54
CA HIS A 89 -3.10 0.33 -7.12
C HIS A 89 -3.78 -0.94 -7.64
N GLY A 90 -3.00 -1.87 -8.21
CA GLY A 90 -3.49 -3.18 -8.63
C GLY A 90 -4.08 -4.01 -7.49
N ILE A 91 -3.53 -3.92 -6.28
CA ILE A 91 -4.08 -4.58 -5.08
C ILE A 91 -5.43 -3.93 -4.70
N VAL A 92 -5.50 -2.60 -4.69
CA VAL A 92 -6.75 -1.87 -4.38
C VAL A 92 -7.87 -2.22 -5.37
N ILE A 93 -7.56 -2.27 -6.66
CA ILE A 93 -8.51 -2.73 -7.70
C ILE A 93 -8.94 -4.18 -7.45
N CYS A 94 -8.01 -5.05 -7.03
CA CYS A 94 -8.34 -6.43 -6.71
C CYS A 94 -9.34 -6.52 -5.54
N PHE A 95 -9.18 -5.72 -4.49
CA PHE A 95 -10.13 -5.66 -3.37
C PHE A 95 -11.50 -5.15 -3.81
N GLU A 96 -11.54 -4.08 -4.59
CA GLU A 96 -12.78 -3.55 -5.15
C GLU A 96 -13.53 -4.63 -5.96
N LYS A 97 -12.80 -5.40 -6.78
CA LYS A 97 -13.37 -6.52 -7.52
C LYS A 97 -13.95 -7.60 -6.60
N LEU A 98 -13.25 -7.96 -5.52
CA LEU A 98 -13.75 -8.94 -4.56
C LEU A 98 -15.06 -8.50 -3.89
N ILE A 99 -15.21 -7.21 -3.60
CA ILE A 99 -16.45 -6.63 -3.08
C ILE A 99 -17.57 -6.70 -4.12
N ARG A 100 -17.29 -6.35 -5.38
CA ARG A 100 -18.26 -6.43 -6.48
C ARG A 100 -18.74 -7.87 -6.68
N ASP A 101 -17.82 -8.83 -6.70
CA ASP A 101 -18.13 -10.26 -6.80
C ASP A 101 -18.93 -10.75 -5.58
N GLY A 102 -18.62 -10.27 -4.38
CA GLY A 102 -19.36 -10.57 -3.15
C GLY A 102 -20.80 -10.04 -3.17
N ASN A 103 -21.01 -8.82 -3.67
CA ASN A 103 -22.34 -8.26 -3.86
C ASN A 103 -23.17 -9.06 -4.89
N GLN A 104 -22.57 -9.47 -6.00
CA GLN A 104 -23.24 -10.29 -7.01
C GLN A 104 -23.64 -11.66 -6.45
N LEU A 105 -22.79 -12.24 -5.61
CA LEU A 105 -23.06 -13.52 -4.95
C LEU A 105 -24.29 -13.47 -4.03
N LEU A 106 -24.53 -12.33 -3.39
CA LEU A 106 -25.69 -12.10 -2.53
C LEU A 106 -26.97 -11.76 -3.33
N LYS A 107 -26.83 -11.18 -4.52
CA LYS A 107 -27.96 -10.83 -5.41
C LYS A 107 -28.40 -12.00 -6.32
N GLY A 108 -27.49 -12.92 -6.63
CA GLY A 108 -27.71 -13.98 -7.63
C GLY A 108 -28.29 -15.29 -7.08
N GLY A 109 -28.40 -15.46 -5.77
CA GLY A 109 -29.21 -16.51 -5.14
C GLY A 109 -30.49 -15.87 -4.62
N THR A 110 -31.64 -16.53 -4.81
CA THR A 110 -32.96 -16.17 -4.24
C THR A 110 -32.88 -15.10 -3.17
N THR A 111 -33.43 -13.90 -3.45
CA THR A 111 -33.41 -12.70 -2.61
C THR A 111 -33.43 -13.09 -1.13
N LEU A 112 -32.25 -13.09 -0.50
CA LEU A 112 -32.13 -13.48 0.90
C LEU A 112 -32.87 -12.40 1.70
N SER A 113 -33.76 -12.81 2.57
CA SER A 113 -34.41 -11.86 3.49
C SER A 113 -33.36 -11.23 4.41
N ASP A 114 -33.60 -10.01 4.90
CA ASP A 114 -32.71 -9.34 5.86
C ASP A 114 -32.40 -10.23 7.08
N ARG A 115 -33.35 -11.08 7.46
CA ARG A 115 -33.21 -12.06 8.54
C ARG A 115 -32.13 -13.11 8.26
N GLN A 116 -32.03 -13.59 7.01
CA GLN A 116 -31.02 -14.56 6.56
C GLN A 116 -29.63 -13.93 6.41
N MET A 117 -29.58 -12.65 6.02
CA MET A 117 -28.31 -11.92 5.96
C MET A 117 -27.69 -11.69 7.35
N GLN A 118 -28.52 -11.50 8.37
CA GLN A 118 -28.10 -11.25 9.75
C GLN A 118 -27.99 -12.51 10.63
N LEU A 119 -28.52 -13.65 10.18
CA LEU A 119 -28.48 -14.91 10.93
C LEU A 119 -27.03 -15.35 11.16
N ARG A 120 -26.67 -15.55 12.43
CA ARG A 120 -25.46 -16.28 12.84
C ARG A 120 -25.83 -17.73 13.08
N ILE A 121 -25.08 -18.66 12.47
CA ILE A 121 -25.20 -20.09 12.74
C ILE A 121 -23.95 -20.51 13.51
N GLY A 122 -24.07 -20.73 14.82
CA GLY A 122 -22.94 -21.10 15.66
C GLY A 122 -21.84 -20.03 15.66
N LEU A 123 -20.62 -20.41 15.30
CA LEU A 123 -19.45 -19.53 15.23
C LEU A 123 -19.32 -18.81 13.87
N LEU A 124 -20.17 -19.09 12.88
CA LEU A 124 -20.07 -18.47 11.56
C LEU A 124 -20.42 -16.98 11.60
N PRO A 125 -19.63 -16.14 10.92
CA PRO A 125 -20.00 -14.74 10.69
C PRO A 125 -21.26 -14.67 9.83
N SER A 126 -22.04 -13.61 10.02
CA SER A 126 -23.17 -13.31 9.14
C SER A 126 -22.66 -12.88 7.76
N LEU A 127 -23.47 -13.07 6.73
CA LEU A 127 -23.09 -12.69 5.35
C LEU A 127 -22.90 -11.18 5.20
N THR A 128 -23.69 -10.38 5.95
CA THR A 128 -23.49 -8.93 6.01
C THR A 128 -22.12 -8.59 6.60
N TYR A 129 -21.73 -9.26 7.70
CA TYR A 129 -20.42 -9.05 8.31
C TYR A 129 -19.29 -9.41 7.34
N CYS A 130 -19.42 -10.54 6.63
CA CYS A 130 -18.45 -10.94 5.61
C CYS A 130 -18.25 -9.89 4.52
N LEU A 131 -19.34 -9.32 4.00
CA LEU A 131 -19.27 -8.29 2.98
C LEU A 131 -18.69 -6.97 3.54
N GLU A 132 -19.13 -6.58 4.74
CA GLU A 132 -18.68 -5.34 5.36
C GLU A 132 -17.18 -5.39 5.70
N GLY A 133 -16.69 -6.51 6.23
CA GLY A 133 -15.25 -6.67 6.45
C GLY A 133 -14.42 -6.56 5.17
N LEU A 134 -14.92 -7.01 4.01
CA LEU A 134 -14.24 -6.81 2.73
C LEU A 134 -14.19 -5.34 2.34
N LYS A 135 -15.28 -4.59 2.58
CA LYS A 135 -15.31 -3.14 2.35
C LYS A 135 -14.34 -2.41 3.26
N ASN A 136 -14.33 -2.73 4.56
CA ASN A 136 -13.41 -2.10 5.51
C ASN A 136 -11.96 -2.32 5.09
N ILE A 137 -11.58 -3.54 4.72
CA ILE A 137 -10.22 -3.83 4.23
C ILE A 137 -9.90 -3.03 2.98
N TYR A 138 -10.84 -2.93 2.03
CA TYR A 138 -10.66 -2.08 0.85
C TYR A 138 -10.49 -0.61 1.20
N GLU A 139 -11.33 -0.05 2.08
CA GLU A 139 -11.28 1.36 2.48
C GLU A 139 -9.96 1.70 3.18
N MET A 140 -9.50 0.83 4.08
CA MET A 140 -8.18 0.94 4.73
C MET A 140 -7.05 1.01 3.69
N HIS A 141 -6.98 0.04 2.77
CA HIS A 141 -5.90 -0.03 1.79
C HIS A 141 -6.01 1.02 0.69
N HIS A 142 -7.22 1.42 0.31
CA HIS A 142 -7.45 2.51 -0.63
C HIS A 142 -6.98 3.83 -0.04
N SER A 143 -7.35 4.12 1.21
CA SER A 143 -6.93 5.33 1.94
C SER A 143 -5.42 5.36 2.12
N GLU A 144 -4.81 4.22 2.48
CA GLU A 144 -3.37 4.11 2.58
C GLU A 144 -2.67 4.32 1.24
N TYR A 145 -3.18 3.72 0.16
CA TYR A 145 -2.66 3.96 -1.20
C TYR A 145 -2.72 5.44 -1.57
N SER A 146 -3.83 6.12 -1.29
CA SER A 146 -3.98 7.56 -1.53
C SER A 146 -2.95 8.37 -0.73
N LEU A 147 -2.75 8.05 0.56
CA LEU A 147 -1.72 8.67 1.38
C LEU A 147 -0.32 8.47 0.79
N LYS A 148 0.05 7.23 0.44
CA LYS A 148 1.35 6.93 -0.18
C LYS A 148 1.56 7.72 -1.47
N SER A 149 0.52 7.84 -2.30
CA SER A 149 0.56 8.65 -3.53
C SER A 149 0.83 10.14 -3.25
N SER A 150 0.17 10.70 -2.25
CA SER A 150 0.40 12.08 -1.80
C SER A 150 1.81 12.27 -1.26
N VAL A 151 2.31 11.35 -0.42
CA VAL A 151 3.66 11.40 0.12
C VAL A 151 4.72 11.38 -0.98
N ILE A 152 4.59 10.47 -1.94
CA ILE A 152 5.53 10.37 -3.07
C ILE A 152 5.51 11.64 -3.92
N SER A 153 4.33 12.22 -4.13
CA SER A 153 4.18 13.47 -4.89
C SER A 153 4.75 14.68 -4.16
N ALA A 154 4.75 14.66 -2.83
CA ALA A 154 5.32 15.70 -1.98
C ALA A 154 6.84 15.65 -1.87
N LEU A 155 7.47 14.49 -2.15
CA LEU A 155 8.91 14.35 -2.14
C LEU A 155 9.52 15.10 -3.33
N THR A 156 10.25 16.17 -3.05
CA THR A 156 10.92 16.99 -4.06
C THR A 156 12.36 17.29 -3.66
N TRP A 157 13.17 17.78 -4.60
CA TRP A 157 14.53 18.24 -4.30
C TRP A 157 14.60 19.43 -3.33
N LYS A 158 13.47 20.10 -3.07
CA LYS A 158 13.35 21.20 -2.12
C LYS A 158 12.92 20.76 -0.72
N SER A 159 12.56 19.49 -0.55
CA SER A 159 12.14 18.96 0.75
C SER A 159 13.29 19.07 1.74
N SER A 160 13.00 19.60 2.94
CA SER A 160 13.99 19.65 4.01
C SER A 160 14.23 18.25 4.58
N SER A 161 15.35 18.02 5.26
CA SER A 161 15.60 16.74 5.95
C SER A 161 14.51 16.41 6.99
N SER A 162 13.92 17.42 7.65
CA SER A 162 12.77 17.21 8.54
C SER A 162 11.52 16.77 7.79
N ASP A 163 11.22 17.36 6.62
CA ASP A 163 10.08 16.93 5.80
C ASP A 163 10.28 15.51 5.29
N ILE A 164 11.48 15.18 4.82
CA ILE A 164 11.85 13.83 4.37
C ILE A 164 11.65 12.82 5.49
N ALA A 165 12.10 13.14 6.72
CA ALA A 165 11.92 12.28 7.88
C ALA A 165 10.43 12.07 8.22
N ALA A 166 9.63 13.13 8.20
CA ALA A 166 8.18 13.06 8.45
C ALA A 166 7.45 12.23 7.38
N LEU A 167 7.76 12.46 6.10
CA LEU A 167 7.20 11.69 4.97
C LEU A 167 7.58 10.21 5.06
N ARG A 168 8.83 9.90 5.42
CA ARG A 168 9.27 8.50 5.64
C ARG A 168 8.53 7.85 6.80
N GLN A 169 8.30 8.59 7.88
CA GLN A 169 7.59 8.09 9.04
C GLN A 169 6.13 7.76 8.68
N LEU A 170 5.45 8.65 7.96
CA LEU A 170 4.09 8.40 7.44
C LEU A 170 4.02 7.13 6.58
N LEU A 171 5.01 6.91 5.70
CA LEU A 171 5.05 5.67 4.92
C LEU A 171 5.22 4.45 5.81
N THR A 172 6.07 4.53 6.82
CA THR A 172 6.43 3.42 7.71
C THR A 172 5.25 3.01 8.60
N ASP A 173 4.53 3.99 9.15
CA ASP A 173 3.47 3.76 10.13
C ASP A 173 2.21 3.14 9.51
N GLN A 174 1.98 3.35 8.22
CA GLN A 174 0.77 2.91 7.50
C GLN A 174 -0.53 3.20 8.28
N PRO A 175 -0.79 4.47 8.66
CA PRO A 175 -1.77 4.81 9.67
C PRO A 175 -3.21 4.40 9.33
N ASN A 176 -3.52 4.17 8.05
CA ASN A 176 -4.86 3.75 7.62
C ASN A 176 -5.07 2.23 7.65
N ILE A 177 -4.06 1.44 8.04
CA ILE A 177 -4.15 -0.03 8.13
C ILE A 177 -3.87 -0.47 9.59
N PRO A 178 -4.83 -0.28 10.50
CA PRO A 178 -4.71 -0.75 11.88
C PRO A 178 -4.64 -2.29 11.94
N LYS A 179 -3.50 -2.83 12.38
CA LYS A 179 -3.25 -4.28 12.40
C LYS A 179 -4.28 -5.05 13.25
N ASP A 180 -4.67 -4.48 14.39
CA ASP A 180 -5.61 -5.13 15.31
C ASP A 180 -7.01 -5.25 14.72
N GLU A 181 -7.49 -4.22 14.02
CA GLU A 181 -8.79 -4.26 13.35
C GLU A 181 -8.80 -5.25 12.19
N VAL A 182 -7.74 -5.27 11.40
CA VAL A 182 -7.60 -6.24 10.31
C VAL A 182 -7.57 -7.66 10.88
N GLN A 183 -6.79 -7.91 11.94
CA GLN A 183 -6.73 -9.22 12.58
C GLN A 183 -8.11 -9.63 13.12
N GLN A 184 -8.83 -8.73 13.79
CA GLN A 184 -10.17 -8.99 14.31
C GLN A 184 -11.15 -9.41 13.21
N ILE A 185 -11.10 -8.77 12.03
CA ILE A 185 -11.92 -9.17 10.88
C ILE A 185 -11.59 -10.61 10.49
N PHE A 186 -10.31 -10.96 10.35
CA PHE A 186 -9.90 -12.31 9.98
C PHE A 186 -10.29 -13.36 11.03
N ASP A 187 -10.11 -13.06 12.32
CA ASP A 187 -10.47 -13.96 13.43
C ASP A 187 -11.96 -14.31 13.41
N ILE A 188 -12.82 -13.32 13.12
CA ILE A 188 -14.27 -13.54 13.02
C ILE A 188 -14.62 -14.32 11.75
N ILE A 189 -13.94 -14.06 10.63
CA ILE A 189 -14.22 -14.75 9.35
C ILE A 189 -13.82 -16.23 9.39
N PHE A 190 -12.74 -16.55 10.09
CA PHE A 190 -12.17 -17.89 10.19
C PHE A 190 -12.40 -18.53 11.57
N ALA A 191 -13.35 -18.04 12.36
CA ALA A 191 -13.62 -18.52 13.72
C ALA A 191 -13.94 -20.03 13.82
N GLU A 192 -14.48 -20.65 12.76
CA GLU A 192 -14.71 -22.11 12.70
C GLU A 192 -13.47 -22.93 12.32
N GLU A 193 -12.41 -22.30 11.81
CA GLU A 193 -11.16 -22.96 11.42
C GLU A 193 -10.08 -22.92 12.53
N MET A 194 -10.39 -22.31 13.68
CA MET A 194 -9.50 -22.18 14.85
C MET A 194 -9.70 -23.29 15.87
#